data_AF-A0A1Y3AXE4-F1
#
_entry.id   AF-A0A1Y3AXE4-F1
#
_cell.length_a   1.000
_cell.length_b   1.000
_cell.length_c   1.000
_cell.angle_alpha   90.00
_cell.angle_beta   90.00
_cell.angle_gamma   90.00
#
_symmetry.space_group_name_H-M   'P 1'
#
loop_
_entity.id
_entity.type
_entity.pdbx_description
1 polymer ?
#
loop_
_entity_poly.entity_id
_entity_poly.type
_entity_poly.pdbx_seq_one_letter_code
_entity_poly.pdbx_strand_id
1 'polypeptide(L)'
;MSKKYKQTVDSITTDVRNQYFHQFRSNIMKTLNIKEMDLIPVDHCAYAFGIGITDKNGFKFVYSGDTQPCDRLIKYGHNCNLLIHEATVEDGLNKFARTNFHSTMSEAINVGRMMGAKFTILTHFSQRYGKLPLLPDNEQTNDNIGLAFDNMIVKANQLNRIPLLYDTLKCMYAKHIDRILYRSDVYERKFSNHHQ
;
A
#
# COMPACT_ATOMS: atom_id res chain seq x y z
N MET A 1 5.80 2.68 -23.51
CA MET A 1 6.28 1.32 -23.18
C MET A 1 6.37 0.50 -24.47
N SER A 2 7.58 0.04 -24.80
CA SER A 2 7.92 -0.54 -26.11
C SER A 2 7.27 -1.92 -26.34
N LYS A 3 6.82 -2.18 -27.59
CA LYS A 3 6.30 -3.47 -28.09
C LYS A 3 7.17 -4.68 -27.71
N LYS A 4 8.47 -4.48 -27.41
CA LYS A 4 9.37 -5.53 -26.89
C LYS A 4 8.92 -6.14 -25.56
N TYR A 5 8.30 -5.37 -24.65
CA TYR A 5 7.93 -5.89 -23.32
C TYR A 5 6.76 -6.88 -23.41
N LYS A 6 5.76 -6.62 -24.26
CA LYS A 6 4.67 -7.59 -24.53
C LYS A 6 5.20 -8.89 -25.15
N GLN A 7 6.09 -8.77 -26.15
CA GLN A 7 6.71 -9.93 -26.80
C GLN A 7 7.54 -10.81 -25.85
N THR A 8 8.16 -10.22 -24.83
CA THR A 8 9.03 -10.98 -23.91
C THR A 8 8.21 -11.80 -22.91
N VAL A 9 7.02 -11.31 -22.50
CA VAL A 9 6.10 -12.07 -21.63
C VAL A 9 5.43 -13.19 -22.41
N ASP A 10 5.04 -12.94 -23.67
CA ASP A 10 4.43 -13.94 -24.55
C ASP A 10 5.44 -15.03 -25.00
N SER A 11 6.76 -14.75 -25.01
CA SER A 11 7.78 -15.75 -25.39
C SER A 11 8.22 -16.68 -24.25
N ILE A 12 7.80 -16.41 -23.01
CA ILE A 12 8.12 -17.25 -21.84
C ILE A 12 7.19 -18.48 -21.77
N THR A 13 6.11 -18.51 -22.55
CA THR A 13 5.06 -19.53 -22.41
C THR A 13 5.40 -20.92 -22.98
N THR A 14 6.53 -21.12 -23.66
CA THR A 14 6.84 -22.36 -24.42
C THR A 14 8.09 -23.12 -23.95
N ASP A 15 8.55 -22.89 -22.72
CA ASP A 15 9.71 -23.59 -22.14
C ASP A 15 9.26 -24.71 -21.18
N VAL A 16 9.96 -25.85 -21.12
CA VAL A 16 9.71 -26.96 -20.18
C VAL A 16 9.77 -26.49 -18.71
N ARG A 17 10.51 -25.41 -18.43
CA ARG A 17 10.48 -24.68 -17.15
C ARG A 17 9.08 -24.19 -16.76
N ASN A 18 8.23 -23.96 -17.75
CA ASN A 18 6.87 -23.49 -17.56
C ASN A 18 5.94 -24.60 -17.04
N GLN A 19 6.13 -25.87 -17.42
CA GLN A 19 5.27 -26.96 -16.92
C GLN A 19 5.51 -27.26 -15.44
N TYR A 20 6.79 -27.33 -15.01
CA TYR A 20 7.12 -27.48 -13.59
C TYR A 20 6.62 -26.28 -12.77
N PHE A 21 6.77 -25.07 -13.31
CA PHE A 21 6.25 -23.86 -12.68
C PHE A 21 4.71 -23.89 -12.57
N HIS A 22 4.00 -24.28 -13.62
CA HIS A 22 2.54 -24.43 -13.60
C HIS A 22 2.08 -25.48 -12.59
N GLN A 23 2.74 -26.64 -12.53
CA GLN A 23 2.42 -27.69 -11.57
C GLN A 23 2.71 -27.23 -10.14
N PHE A 24 3.85 -26.61 -9.91
CA PHE A 24 4.23 -26.06 -8.61
C PHE A 24 3.24 -24.99 -8.15
N ARG A 25 2.92 -24.02 -9.03
CA ARG A 25 1.92 -22.98 -8.77
C ARG A 25 0.55 -23.58 -8.47
N SER A 26 0.10 -24.54 -9.26
CA SER A 26 -1.18 -25.25 -9.04
C SER A 26 -1.21 -25.95 -7.69
N ASN A 27 -0.13 -26.65 -7.32
CA ASN A 27 -0.01 -27.31 -6.03
C ASN A 27 -0.05 -26.30 -4.86
N ILE A 28 0.70 -25.21 -4.93
CA ILE A 28 0.71 -24.15 -3.90
C ILE A 28 -0.68 -23.51 -3.78
N MET A 29 -1.29 -23.13 -4.90
CA MET A 29 -2.62 -22.54 -4.89
C MET A 29 -3.67 -23.49 -4.29
N LYS A 30 -3.59 -24.79 -4.60
CA LYS A 30 -4.47 -25.80 -4.01
C LYS A 30 -4.25 -25.94 -2.50
N THR A 31 -3.00 -26.04 -2.06
CA THR A 31 -2.62 -26.21 -0.64
C THR A 31 -3.01 -25.00 0.21
N LEU A 32 -2.82 -23.78 -0.31
CA LEU A 32 -3.13 -22.53 0.39
C LEU A 32 -4.58 -22.07 0.22
N ASN A 33 -5.44 -22.87 -0.43
CA ASN A 33 -6.82 -22.51 -0.74
C ASN A 33 -6.97 -21.19 -1.54
N ILE A 34 -6.04 -20.95 -2.46
CA ILE A 34 -6.01 -19.76 -3.31
C ILE A 34 -6.70 -20.07 -4.65
N LYS A 35 -7.57 -19.16 -5.10
CA LYS A 35 -8.23 -19.20 -6.41
C LYS A 35 -7.41 -18.51 -7.49
N GLU A 36 -6.82 -17.35 -7.16
CA GLU A 36 -6.10 -16.50 -8.10
C GLU A 36 -4.95 -15.79 -7.36
N MET A 37 -3.81 -15.61 -8.05
CA MET A 37 -2.66 -14.89 -7.50
C MET A 37 -1.85 -14.26 -8.63
N ASP A 38 -1.63 -12.95 -8.61
CA ASP A 38 -0.86 -12.29 -9.67
C ASP A 38 0.15 -11.30 -9.11
N LEU A 39 1.20 -11.08 -9.91
CA LEU A 39 2.17 -10.02 -9.71
C LEU A 39 1.80 -8.86 -10.64
N ILE A 40 1.56 -7.69 -10.06
CA ILE A 40 1.13 -6.50 -10.78
C ILE A 40 2.35 -5.60 -10.90
N PRO A 41 2.84 -5.27 -12.11
CA PRO A 41 3.94 -4.31 -12.25
C PRO A 41 3.55 -2.95 -11.68
N VAL A 42 4.36 -2.40 -10.79
CA VAL A 42 4.10 -1.11 -10.13
C VAL A 42 5.16 -0.05 -10.49
N ASP A 43 4.88 1.20 -10.20
CA ASP A 43 5.70 2.33 -10.63
C ASP A 43 6.68 2.72 -9.51
N HIS A 44 7.82 2.00 -9.43
CA HIS A 44 8.89 2.23 -8.46
C HIS A 44 10.30 2.06 -9.06
N CYS A 45 10.80 0.83 -9.12
CA CYS A 45 12.07 0.48 -9.76
C CYS A 45 11.88 -0.68 -10.76
N ALA A 46 12.94 -1.03 -11.49
CA ALA A 46 12.86 -2.15 -12.42
C ALA A 46 12.52 -3.44 -11.67
N TYR A 47 11.54 -4.19 -12.18
CA TYR A 47 11.04 -5.43 -11.55
C TYR A 47 10.38 -5.21 -10.18
N ALA A 48 9.77 -4.04 -9.96
CA ALA A 48 8.89 -3.80 -8.82
C ALA A 48 7.47 -4.33 -9.08
N PHE A 49 6.90 -5.02 -8.09
CA PHE A 49 5.57 -5.61 -8.18
C PHE A 49 4.75 -5.42 -6.90
N GLY A 50 3.47 -5.14 -7.08
CA GLY A 50 2.44 -5.46 -6.11
C GLY A 50 2.00 -6.92 -6.27
N ILE A 51 1.34 -7.47 -5.26
CA ILE A 51 0.78 -8.83 -5.30
C ILE A 51 -0.71 -8.79 -4.99
N GLY A 52 -1.47 -9.53 -5.78
CA GLY A 52 -2.89 -9.76 -5.59
C GLY A 52 -3.16 -11.22 -5.33
N ILE A 53 -4.04 -11.53 -4.38
CA ILE A 53 -4.44 -12.90 -4.04
C ILE A 53 -5.94 -12.92 -3.81
N THR A 54 -6.64 -13.86 -4.44
CA THR A 54 -8.05 -14.16 -4.14
C THR A 54 -8.13 -15.60 -3.62
N ASP A 55 -8.68 -15.80 -2.42
CA ASP A 55 -8.92 -17.13 -1.88
C ASP A 55 -10.15 -17.80 -2.53
N LYS A 56 -10.37 -19.09 -2.29
CA LYS A 56 -11.55 -19.80 -2.83
C LYS A 56 -12.87 -19.39 -2.18
N ASN A 57 -12.84 -18.67 -1.05
CA ASN A 57 -14.01 -18.11 -0.38
C ASN A 57 -14.39 -16.73 -0.94
N GLY A 58 -13.60 -16.19 -1.87
CA GLY A 58 -13.83 -14.88 -2.49
C GLY A 58 -13.22 -13.70 -1.73
N PHE A 59 -12.37 -13.94 -0.73
CA PHE A 59 -11.59 -12.88 -0.08
C PHE A 59 -10.43 -12.47 -0.99
N LYS A 60 -10.48 -11.23 -1.48
CA LYS A 60 -9.45 -10.62 -2.33
C LYS A 60 -8.57 -9.67 -1.52
N PHE A 61 -7.28 -9.96 -1.53
CA PHE A 61 -6.21 -9.24 -0.87
C PHE A 61 -5.28 -8.62 -1.92
N VAL A 62 -4.85 -7.37 -1.69
CA VAL A 62 -3.87 -6.69 -2.52
C VAL A 62 -2.80 -6.06 -1.64
N TYR A 63 -1.53 -6.27 -1.96
CA TYR A 63 -0.40 -5.57 -1.37
C TYR A 63 0.33 -4.78 -2.44
N SER A 64 0.56 -3.49 -2.21
CA SER A 64 1.11 -2.59 -3.22
C SER A 64 2.59 -2.86 -3.56
N GLY A 65 3.38 -3.33 -2.58
CA GLY A 65 4.82 -3.07 -2.61
C GLY A 65 5.11 -1.57 -2.49
N ASP A 66 6.33 -1.16 -2.82
CA ASP A 66 6.69 0.25 -2.94
C ASP A 66 6.25 0.76 -4.32
N THR A 67 5.55 1.90 -4.36
CA THR A 67 5.00 2.44 -5.60
C THR A 67 4.48 3.86 -5.44
N GLN A 68 4.57 4.64 -6.52
CA GLN A 68 3.66 5.77 -6.75
C GLN A 68 2.22 5.28 -6.96
N PRO A 69 1.21 6.18 -6.94
CA PRO A 69 -0.14 5.82 -7.38
C PRO A 69 -0.14 5.12 -8.74
N CYS A 70 -0.60 3.87 -8.77
CA CYS A 70 -0.47 3.00 -9.95
C CYS A 70 -1.84 2.50 -10.43
N ASP A 71 -2.27 2.95 -11.61
CA ASP A 71 -3.54 2.56 -12.25
C ASP A 71 -3.68 1.05 -12.46
N ARG A 72 -2.57 0.36 -12.70
CA ARG A 72 -2.57 -1.10 -12.90
C ARG A 72 -2.98 -1.82 -11.61
N LEU A 73 -2.47 -1.34 -10.47
CA LEU A 73 -2.80 -1.87 -9.16
C LEU A 73 -4.28 -1.60 -8.84
N ILE A 74 -4.76 -0.38 -9.08
CA ILE A 74 -6.17 0.02 -8.90
C ILE A 74 -7.10 -0.91 -9.71
N LYS A 75 -6.81 -1.09 -11.01
CA LYS A 75 -7.63 -1.92 -11.90
C LYS A 75 -7.63 -3.37 -11.48
N TYR A 76 -6.46 -3.93 -11.16
CA TYR A 76 -6.38 -5.31 -10.67
C TYR A 76 -7.17 -5.47 -9.37
N GLY A 77 -6.98 -4.55 -8.43
CA GLY A 77 -7.55 -4.61 -7.09
C GLY A 77 -9.02 -4.26 -6.98
N HIS A 78 -9.71 -3.92 -8.07
CA HIS A 78 -11.09 -3.46 -8.05
C HIS A 78 -11.99 -4.32 -7.14
N ASN A 79 -12.68 -3.66 -6.20
CA ASN A 79 -13.54 -4.22 -5.16
C ASN A 79 -12.86 -5.27 -4.25
N CYS A 80 -11.56 -5.13 -3.97
CA CYS A 80 -10.88 -6.02 -3.03
C CYS A 80 -11.42 -5.90 -1.60
N ASN A 81 -11.25 -6.94 -0.80
CA ASN A 81 -11.63 -6.94 0.61
C ASN A 81 -10.61 -6.19 1.47
N LEU A 82 -9.33 -6.30 1.13
CA LEU A 82 -8.25 -5.64 1.85
C LEU A 82 -7.16 -5.18 0.88
N LEU A 83 -6.85 -3.89 0.95
CA LEU A 83 -5.63 -3.32 0.39
C LEU A 83 -4.64 -3.06 1.52
N ILE A 84 -3.39 -3.49 1.36
CA ILE A 84 -2.26 -3.00 2.16
C ILE A 84 -1.42 -2.14 1.22
N HIS A 85 -1.30 -0.85 1.53
CA HIS A 85 -0.62 0.12 0.68
C HIS A 85 0.53 0.80 1.42
N GLU A 86 1.64 1.04 0.71
CA GLU A 86 2.72 1.88 1.21
C GLU A 86 2.27 3.35 1.35
N ALA A 87 2.72 4.02 2.38
CA ALA A 87 2.43 5.43 2.65
C ALA A 87 3.70 6.10 3.20
N THR A 88 4.78 5.99 2.42
CA THR A 88 6.13 6.32 2.88
C THR A 88 6.31 7.82 3.18
N VAL A 89 5.62 8.68 2.43
CA VAL A 89 5.83 10.13 2.43
C VAL A 89 4.66 10.86 3.10
N GLU A 90 4.98 11.89 3.88
CA GLU A 90 4.00 12.78 4.49
C GLU A 90 3.29 13.62 3.42
N ASP A 91 2.04 13.99 3.67
CA ASP A 91 1.32 14.90 2.79
C ASP A 91 1.98 16.29 2.80
N GLY A 92 1.93 17.00 1.66
CA GLY A 92 2.68 18.24 1.44
C GLY A 92 4.06 18.04 0.80
N LEU A 93 4.60 16.82 0.81
CA LEU A 93 5.84 16.45 0.13
C LEU A 93 5.61 15.68 -1.19
N ASN A 94 4.50 15.94 -1.88
CA ASN A 94 4.05 15.19 -3.07
C ASN A 94 5.10 15.17 -4.19
N LYS A 95 5.85 16.27 -4.37
CA LYS A 95 6.95 16.33 -5.35
C LYS A 95 8.07 15.37 -4.98
N PHE A 96 8.42 15.28 -3.69
CA PHE A 96 9.42 14.35 -3.18
C PHE A 96 8.96 12.90 -3.32
N ALA A 97 7.68 12.61 -3.02
CA ALA A 97 7.09 11.29 -3.23
C ALA A 97 7.23 10.84 -4.70
N ARG A 98 6.86 11.73 -5.64
CA ARG A 98 7.02 11.46 -7.07
C ARG A 98 8.47 11.26 -7.48
N THR A 99 9.41 12.11 -7.04
CA THR A 99 10.82 11.95 -7.42
C THR A 99 11.44 10.66 -6.88
N ASN A 100 10.98 10.15 -5.73
CA ASN A 100 11.50 8.92 -5.11
C ASN A 100 10.61 7.69 -5.37
N PHE A 101 9.62 7.83 -6.26
CA PHE A 101 8.69 6.77 -6.63
C PHE A 101 7.94 6.08 -5.48
N HIS A 102 7.47 6.90 -4.54
CA HIS A 102 6.63 6.47 -3.42
C HIS A 102 5.28 7.18 -3.43
N SER A 103 4.38 6.75 -2.55
CA SER A 103 3.09 7.39 -2.32
C SER A 103 3.10 8.24 -1.05
N THR A 104 2.35 9.35 -1.06
CA THR A 104 1.95 9.99 0.20
C THR A 104 0.81 9.23 0.88
N MET A 105 0.50 9.56 2.13
CA MET A 105 -0.67 9.01 2.83
C MET A 105 -1.98 9.29 2.09
N SER A 106 -2.25 10.55 1.73
CA SER A 106 -3.47 10.91 0.99
C SER A 106 -3.54 10.22 -0.37
N GLU A 107 -2.40 10.08 -1.06
CA GLU A 107 -2.32 9.36 -2.33
C GLU A 107 -2.66 7.87 -2.15
N ALA A 108 -2.12 7.20 -1.12
CA ALA A 108 -2.41 5.79 -0.82
C ALA A 108 -3.88 5.56 -0.43
N ILE A 109 -4.47 6.46 0.37
CA ILE A 109 -5.89 6.43 0.72
C ILE A 109 -6.75 6.59 -0.54
N ASN A 110 -6.38 7.54 -1.41
CA ASN A 110 -7.10 7.76 -2.66
C ASN A 110 -7.01 6.56 -3.61
N VAL A 111 -5.86 5.88 -3.68
CA VAL A 111 -5.71 4.60 -4.41
C VAL A 111 -6.70 3.56 -3.88
N GLY A 112 -6.81 3.41 -2.54
CA GLY A 112 -7.78 2.50 -1.92
C GLY A 112 -9.24 2.83 -2.28
N ARG A 113 -9.59 4.12 -2.30
CA ARG A 113 -10.92 4.58 -2.72
C ARG A 113 -11.22 4.30 -4.19
N MET A 114 -10.30 4.66 -5.08
CA MET A 114 -10.45 4.40 -6.52
C MET A 114 -10.52 2.90 -6.84
N MET A 115 -9.83 2.08 -6.02
CA MET A 115 -9.90 0.62 -6.10
C MET A 115 -11.24 0.07 -5.59
N GLY A 116 -12.04 0.84 -4.84
CA GLY A 116 -13.22 0.33 -4.16
C GLY A 116 -12.87 -0.68 -3.07
N ALA A 117 -11.69 -0.55 -2.46
CA ALA A 117 -11.24 -1.46 -1.41
C ALA A 117 -12.17 -1.36 -0.18
N LYS A 118 -12.65 -2.51 0.31
CA LYS A 118 -13.52 -2.53 1.51
C LYS A 118 -12.79 -2.03 2.76
N PHE A 119 -11.48 -2.25 2.83
CA PHE A 119 -10.61 -1.75 3.89
C PHE A 119 -9.21 -1.52 3.34
N THR A 120 -8.54 -0.47 3.80
CA THR A 120 -7.16 -0.16 3.41
C THR A 120 -6.28 -0.03 4.66
N ILE A 121 -5.20 -0.80 4.75
CA ILE A 121 -4.16 -0.62 5.76
C ILE A 121 -2.98 0.11 5.12
N LEU A 122 -2.58 1.22 5.74
CA LEU A 122 -1.38 1.97 5.38
C LEU A 122 -0.18 1.42 6.16
N THR A 123 0.95 1.27 5.49
CA THR A 123 2.21 0.77 6.07
C THR A 123 3.43 1.42 5.41
N HIS A 124 4.63 0.94 5.73
CA HIS A 124 5.90 1.40 5.17
C HIS A 124 6.15 2.90 5.43
N PHE A 125 5.74 3.37 6.61
CA PHE A 125 5.96 4.76 7.01
C PHE A 125 7.46 5.05 7.14
N SER A 126 7.91 6.20 6.64
CA SER A 126 9.27 6.63 6.89
C SER A 126 9.50 6.86 8.39
N GLN A 127 10.54 6.22 8.93
CA GLN A 127 10.95 6.30 10.34
C GLN A 127 11.23 7.72 10.83
N ARG A 128 11.41 8.67 9.90
CA ARG A 128 11.69 10.08 10.19
C ARG A 128 10.50 10.81 10.82
N TYR A 129 9.28 10.31 10.64
CA TYR A 129 8.04 11.00 11.00
C TYR A 129 7.43 10.55 12.34
N GLY A 130 8.22 9.86 13.17
CA GLY A 130 7.88 9.61 14.58
C GLY A 130 7.18 8.28 14.84
N LYS A 131 6.76 8.07 16.08
CA LYS A 131 6.24 6.78 16.57
C LYS A 131 4.77 6.52 16.19
N LEU A 132 4.05 7.57 15.81
CA LEU A 132 2.63 7.50 15.47
C LEU A 132 2.40 8.31 14.18
N PRO A 133 2.17 7.64 13.04
CA PRO A 133 1.72 8.32 11.83
C PRO A 133 0.38 9.01 12.09
N LEU A 134 0.20 10.25 11.62
CA LEU A 134 -1.05 10.98 11.74
C LEU A 134 -1.81 10.92 10.41
N LEU A 135 -3.08 10.51 10.46
CA LEU A 135 -3.96 10.64 9.31
C LEU A 135 -4.22 12.12 9.01
N PRO A 136 -4.41 12.49 7.74
CA PRO A 136 -4.90 13.81 7.35
C PRO A 136 -6.22 14.14 8.07
N ASP A 137 -6.46 15.42 8.35
CA ASP A 137 -7.64 15.87 9.11
C ASP A 137 -8.96 15.39 8.50
N ASN A 138 -9.06 15.38 7.18
CA ASN A 138 -10.24 14.90 6.43
C ASN A 138 -10.40 13.38 6.45
N GLU A 139 -9.44 12.63 7.00
CA GLU A 139 -9.41 11.16 7.06
C GLU A 139 -9.53 10.62 8.48
N GLN A 140 -9.49 11.47 9.50
CA GLN A 140 -9.48 11.02 10.90
C GLN A 140 -10.75 10.26 11.32
N THR A 141 -11.87 10.50 10.64
CA THR A 141 -13.16 9.84 10.91
C THR A 141 -13.43 8.66 9.97
N ASN A 142 -12.45 8.24 9.17
CA ASN A 142 -12.65 7.22 8.16
C ASN A 142 -12.64 5.81 8.80
N ASP A 143 -13.74 5.07 8.63
CA ASP A 143 -13.98 3.79 9.29
C ASP A 143 -13.35 2.59 8.55
N ASN A 144 -12.80 2.82 7.36
CA ASN A 144 -12.20 1.79 6.53
C ASN A 144 -10.69 1.93 6.31
N ILE A 145 -10.03 2.81 7.08
CA ILE A 145 -8.57 3.05 7.00
C ILE A 145 -7.87 2.59 8.28
N GLY A 146 -6.89 1.71 8.14
CA GLY A 146 -6.01 1.20 9.19
C GLY A 146 -4.59 1.77 9.10
N LEU A 147 -3.96 2.10 10.23
CA LEU A 147 -2.52 2.36 10.32
C LEU A 147 -1.84 1.12 10.88
N ALA A 148 -0.85 0.58 10.17
CA ALA A 148 -0.07 -0.54 10.66
C ALA A 148 0.94 -0.11 11.73
N PHE A 149 1.18 -0.99 12.70
CA PHE A 149 2.24 -0.85 13.69
C PHE A 149 3.05 -2.14 13.76
N ASP A 150 4.31 -2.02 14.16
CA ASP A 150 5.17 -3.19 14.39
C ASP A 150 4.50 -4.17 15.36
N ASN A 151 4.51 -5.45 15.01
CA ASN A 151 3.88 -6.55 15.76
C ASN A 151 2.34 -6.49 15.85
N MET A 152 1.68 -5.62 15.07
CA MET A 152 0.22 -5.60 15.00
C MET A 152 -0.31 -6.89 14.37
N ILE A 153 -1.25 -7.54 15.05
CA ILE A 153 -1.95 -8.74 14.57
C ILE A 153 -3.43 -8.44 14.51
N VAL A 154 -4.03 -8.53 13.33
CA VAL A 154 -5.46 -8.30 13.13
C VAL A 154 -6.06 -9.41 12.27
N LYS A 155 -7.23 -9.90 12.67
CA LYS A 155 -8.03 -10.82 11.88
C LYS A 155 -8.84 -10.05 10.85
N ALA A 156 -9.08 -10.64 9.68
CA ALA A 156 -9.87 -10.00 8.61
C ALA A 156 -11.26 -9.52 9.07
N ASN A 157 -11.91 -10.25 9.99
CA ASN A 157 -13.21 -9.87 10.55
C ASN A 157 -13.16 -8.80 11.66
N GLN A 158 -11.97 -8.28 11.97
CA GLN A 158 -11.73 -7.26 13.00
C GLN A 158 -11.14 -5.96 12.43
N LEU A 159 -11.00 -5.84 11.11
CA LEU A 159 -10.38 -4.68 10.46
C LEU A 159 -11.06 -3.35 10.84
N ASN A 160 -12.40 -3.34 10.88
CA ASN A 160 -13.20 -2.18 11.29
C ASN A 160 -13.01 -1.74 12.76
N ARG A 161 -12.30 -2.53 13.58
CA ARG A 161 -11.95 -2.14 14.96
C ARG A 161 -10.69 -1.31 15.02
N ILE A 162 -9.85 -1.33 13.97
CA ILE A 162 -8.57 -0.59 13.95
C ILE A 162 -8.79 0.92 14.13
N PRO A 163 -9.70 1.59 13.39
CA PRO A 163 -9.87 3.04 13.52
C PRO A 163 -10.28 3.49 14.92
N LEU A 164 -11.02 2.64 15.66
CA LEU A 164 -11.46 2.91 17.02
C LEU A 164 -10.30 3.08 18.02
N LEU A 165 -9.10 2.59 17.68
CA LEU A 165 -7.92 2.69 18.53
C LEU A 165 -7.22 4.04 18.39
N TYR A 166 -7.49 4.83 17.35
CA TYR A 166 -6.71 6.04 17.04
C TYR A 166 -6.75 7.09 18.12
N ASP A 167 -7.92 7.39 18.70
CA ASP A 167 -8.00 8.39 19.76
C ASP A 167 -7.24 7.94 21.02
N THR A 168 -7.28 6.64 21.33
CA THR A 168 -6.50 6.07 22.43
C THR A 168 -5.00 6.17 22.15
N LEU A 169 -4.57 5.85 20.92
CA LEU A 169 -3.17 5.99 20.51
C LEU A 169 -2.72 7.45 20.56
N LYS A 170 -3.55 8.40 20.09
CA LYS A 170 -3.24 9.84 20.18
C LYS A 170 -3.02 10.26 21.63
N CYS A 171 -3.86 9.82 22.55
CA CYS A 171 -3.67 10.08 23.99
C CYS A 171 -2.37 9.45 24.53
N MET A 172 -2.08 8.19 24.20
CA MET A 172 -0.87 7.50 24.66
C MET A 172 0.42 8.16 24.12
N TYR A 173 0.38 8.69 22.90
CA TYR A 173 1.52 9.29 22.22
C TYR A 173 1.49 10.83 22.19
N ALA A 174 0.65 11.49 22.99
CA ALA A 174 0.46 12.96 22.94
C ALA A 174 1.77 13.76 22.97
N LYS A 175 2.71 13.41 23.87
CA LYS A 175 4.05 14.05 23.94
C LYS A 175 4.90 13.86 22.68
N HIS A 176 4.67 12.76 21.95
CA HIS A 176 5.34 12.49 20.69
C HIS A 176 4.68 13.24 19.54
N ILE A 177 3.35 13.40 19.56
CA ILE A 177 2.59 14.15 18.56
C ILE A 177 3.03 15.61 18.54
N ASP A 178 3.14 16.28 19.69
CA ASP A 178 3.59 17.68 19.75
C ASP A 178 4.95 17.89 19.06
N ARG A 179 5.85 16.91 19.23
CA ARG A 179 7.17 16.91 18.61
C ARG A 179 7.09 16.67 17.09
N ILE A 180 6.15 15.85 16.62
CA ILE A 180 5.93 15.57 15.20
C ILE A 180 5.42 16.86 14.53
N LEU A 181 4.36 17.47 15.06
CA LEU A 181 3.77 18.70 14.51
C LEU A 181 4.81 19.82 14.43
N TYR A 182 5.58 20.03 15.49
CA TYR A 182 6.68 21.02 15.48
C TYR A 182 7.73 20.73 14.40
N ARG A 183 8.07 19.46 14.16
CA ARG A 183 9.04 19.09 13.14
C ARG A 183 8.48 19.27 11.73
N SER A 184 7.25 18.83 11.48
CA SER A 184 6.58 19.00 10.17
C SER A 184 6.55 20.48 9.77
N ASP A 185 6.17 21.38 10.69
CA ASP A 185 6.22 22.84 10.49
C ASP A 185 7.62 23.35 10.08
N VAL A 186 8.68 22.87 10.75
CA VAL A 186 10.06 23.28 10.44
C VAL A 186 10.49 22.74 9.08
N TYR A 187 10.06 21.53 8.72
CA TYR A 187 10.37 20.90 7.44
C TYR A 187 9.67 21.60 6.28
N GLU A 188 8.37 21.85 6.39
CA GLU A 188 7.63 22.63 5.39
C GLU A 188 8.32 23.96 5.10
N ARG A 189 8.68 24.72 6.14
CA ARG A 189 9.42 25.99 5.98
C ARG A 189 10.75 25.83 5.24
N LYS A 190 11.52 24.76 5.51
CA LYS A 190 12.80 24.51 4.82
C LYS A 190 12.60 24.18 3.34
N PHE A 191 11.59 23.38 3.01
CA PHE A 191 11.34 22.94 1.64
C PHE A 191 10.54 23.96 0.82
N SER A 192 9.77 24.85 1.46
CA SER A 192 9.15 26.01 0.82
C SER A 192 10.17 27.12 0.49
N ASN A 193 11.19 27.31 1.35
CA ASN A 193 12.22 28.35 1.16
C ASN A 193 13.32 27.99 0.13
N HIS A 194 13.32 26.79 -0.44
CA HIS A 194 14.20 26.42 -1.57
C HIS A 194 13.51 26.60 -2.94
N HIS A 195 12.36 27.27 -2.95
CA HIS A 195 11.54 27.53 -4.15
C HIS A 195 11.21 29.01 -4.37
N GLN A 196 12.02 29.93 -3.82
CA GLN A 196 12.11 31.33 -4.28
C GLN A 196 13.41 31.54 -5.06
#